data_AF-A0AAD6Q5W3-F1
#
_entry.id   AF-A0AAD6Q5W3-F1
#
_cell.length_a   1.000
_cell.length_b   1.000
_cell.length_c   1.000
_cell.angle_alpha   90.00
_cell.angle_beta   90.00
_cell.angle_gamma   90.00
#
_symmetry.space_group_name_H-M   'P 1'
#
loop_
_entity.id
_entity.type
_entity.pdbx_description
1 polymer ?
#
loop_
_entity_poly.entity_id
_entity_poly.type
_entity_poly.pdbx_seq_one_letter_code
_entity_poly.pdbx_strand_id
1 'polypeptide(L)'
;MKQIFKTDMDKHQERFSMPLNQIKGGHEFLNKMETEEVCRSESKSTEVKLVELGLEGGNVHQSTMRLRRWQINSTVSYVLTSNWNDVLDRNAGALKVDDIVQVYSFRRDQKLWLVLLKVRDADR
;
A
#
# COMPACT_ATOMS: atom_id res chain seq x y z
N MET A 1 0.61 11.16 3.48
CA MET A 1 1.95 10.67 3.87
C MET A 1 1.72 9.60 4.91
N LYS A 2 2.48 8.51 4.84
CA LYS A 2 2.33 7.38 5.74
C LYS A 2 3.70 7.06 6.34
N GLN A 3 3.73 6.90 7.65
CA GLN A 3 4.88 6.33 8.35
C GLN A 3 4.83 4.80 8.24
N ILE A 4 5.99 4.18 8.00
CA ILE A 4 6.17 2.73 8.04
C ILE A 4 6.13 2.28 9.50
N PHE A 5 5.20 1.40 9.84
CA PHE A 5 5.13 0.81 11.18
C PHE A 5 5.81 -0.55 11.23
N LYS A 6 6.15 -1.01 12.45
CA LYS A 6 6.71 -2.35 12.67
C LYS A 6 5.90 -3.47 12.00
N THR A 7 4.57 -3.37 12.01
CA THR A 7 3.69 -4.36 11.37
C THR A 7 3.76 -4.36 9.85
N ASP A 8 4.17 -3.25 9.23
CA ASP A 8 4.40 -3.18 7.79
C ASP A 8 5.75 -3.81 7.41
N MET A 9 6.72 -3.87 8.34
CA MET A 9 8.03 -4.50 8.13
C MET A 9 8.08 -5.97 8.58
N ASP A 10 7.03 -6.45 9.26
CA ASP A 10 6.94 -7.81 9.76
C ASP A 10 6.48 -8.77 8.65
N LYS A 11 7.41 -9.60 8.17
CA LYS A 11 7.15 -10.58 7.11
C LYS A 11 6.06 -11.58 7.46
N HIS A 12 5.82 -11.86 8.75
CA HIS A 12 4.73 -12.74 9.15
C HIS A 12 3.35 -12.12 8.90
N GLN A 13 3.25 -10.79 8.88
CA GLN A 13 1.98 -10.10 8.63
C GLN A 13 1.69 -9.96 7.14
N GLU A 14 2.71 -9.99 6.27
CA GLU A 14 2.62 -9.87 4.80
C GLU A 14 1.66 -8.77 4.34
N ARG A 15 1.76 -7.60 4.98
CA ARG A 15 0.80 -6.53 4.75
C ARG A 15 1.41 -5.14 4.87
N PHE A 16 0.81 -4.21 4.14
CA PHE A 16 1.07 -2.79 4.26
C PHE A 16 -0.25 -2.03 4.47
N SER A 17 -0.41 -1.37 5.62
CA SER A 17 -1.66 -0.74 6.01
C SER A 17 -1.67 0.78 5.79
N MET A 18 -2.69 1.27 5.08
CA MET A 18 -2.95 2.68 4.82
C MET A 18 -4.26 3.10 5.51
N PRO A 19 -4.19 3.66 6.73
CA PRO A 19 -5.35 4.23 7.41
C PRO A 19 -6.07 5.26 6.55
N LEU A 20 -7.41 5.23 6.55
CA LEU A 20 -8.25 6.11 5.70
C LEU A 20 -7.98 7.59 5.96
N ASN A 21 -7.70 7.97 7.20
CA ASN A 21 -7.36 9.35 7.58
C ASN A 21 -6.02 9.85 6.98
N GLN A 22 -5.20 8.96 6.43
CA GLN A 22 -3.95 9.32 5.72
C GLN A 22 -4.13 9.43 4.20
N ILE A 23 -5.29 9.02 3.67
CA ILE A 23 -5.61 9.04 2.25
C ILE A 23 -6.25 10.37 1.89
N LYS A 24 -5.58 11.13 1.03
CA LYS A 24 -6.13 12.38 0.47
C LYS A 24 -7.23 12.02 -0.53
N GLY A 25 -8.40 12.66 -0.41
CA GLY A 25 -9.57 12.32 -1.24
C GLY A 25 -10.38 11.12 -0.74
N GLY A 26 -10.05 10.56 0.43
CA GLY A 26 -10.84 9.50 1.07
C GLY A 26 -10.99 8.25 0.20
N HIS A 27 -12.20 8.00 -0.31
CA HIS A 27 -12.54 6.82 -1.11
C HIS A 27 -12.51 7.07 -2.64
N GLU A 28 -12.25 8.30 -3.08
CA GLU A 28 -12.35 8.69 -4.50
C GLU A 28 -11.36 7.98 -5.42
N PHE A 29 -10.32 7.37 -4.86
CA PHE A 29 -9.33 6.60 -5.62
C PHE A 29 -9.87 5.26 -6.13
N LEU A 30 -10.96 4.73 -5.56
CA LEU A 30 -11.62 3.50 -6.01
C LEU A 30 -12.79 3.82 -6.94
N ASN A 31 -13.01 2.97 -7.94
CA ASN A 31 -14.24 3.03 -8.71
C ASN A 31 -15.38 2.33 -7.97
N LYS A 32 -16.62 2.45 -8.48
CA LYS A 32 -17.81 1.88 -7.85
C LYS A 32 -17.71 0.37 -7.65
N MET A 33 -17.27 -0.37 -8.68
CA MET A 33 -17.15 -1.84 -8.61
C MET A 33 -16.08 -2.28 -7.61
N GLU A 34 -14.92 -1.65 -7.61
CA GLU A 34 -13.84 -1.92 -6.66
C GLU A 34 -14.26 -1.61 -5.23
N THR A 35 -14.98 -0.50 -5.03
CA THR A 35 -15.53 -0.11 -3.73
C THR A 35 -16.52 -1.15 -3.24
N GLU A 36 -17.46 -1.57 -4.08
CA GLU A 36 -18.44 -2.60 -3.75
C GLU A 36 -17.74 -3.94 -3.42
N GLU A 37 -16.70 -4.33 -4.16
CA GLU A 37 -15.97 -5.57 -3.91
C GLU A 37 -15.25 -5.55 -2.56
N VAL A 38 -14.50 -4.50 -2.25
CA VAL A 38 -13.73 -4.41 -0.99
C VAL A 38 -14.63 -4.11 0.22
N CYS A 39 -15.80 -3.49 0.03
CA CYS A 39 -16.75 -3.24 1.11
C CYS A 39 -17.68 -4.43 1.40
N ARG A 40 -17.77 -5.43 0.51
CA ARG A 40 -18.67 -6.58 0.69
C ARG A 40 -18.30 -7.45 1.90
N SER A 41 -17.00 -7.71 2.10
CA SER A 41 -16.47 -8.37 3.30
C SER A 41 -14.95 -8.17 3.42
N GLU A 42 -14.40 -8.36 4.62
CA GLU A 42 -12.95 -8.27 4.86
C GLU A 42 -12.12 -9.35 4.14
N SER A 43 -12.78 -10.45 3.75
CA SER A 43 -12.18 -11.51 2.95
C SER A 43 -12.09 -11.18 1.47
N LYS A 44 -12.84 -10.17 0.99
CA LYS A 44 -12.76 -9.71 -0.40
C LYS A 44 -11.63 -8.72 -0.59
N SER A 45 -11.14 -8.70 -1.82
CA SER A 45 -10.02 -7.87 -2.25
C SER A 45 -10.15 -7.56 -3.72
N THR A 46 -9.64 -6.41 -4.14
CA THR A 46 -9.43 -6.11 -5.55
C THR A 46 -7.96 -6.23 -5.91
N GLU A 47 -7.67 -6.60 -7.16
CA GLU A 47 -6.30 -6.63 -7.67
C GLU A 47 -5.83 -5.20 -7.97
N VAL A 48 -4.61 -4.89 -7.55
CA VAL A 48 -3.95 -3.62 -7.86
C VAL A 48 -2.52 -3.87 -8.32
N LYS A 49 -1.98 -2.95 -9.10
CA LYS A 49 -0.55 -2.92 -9.41
C LYS A 49 0.15 -1.94 -8.47
N LEU A 50 1.26 -2.35 -7.87
CA LEU A 50 2.15 -1.47 -7.12
C LEU A 50 3.43 -1.25 -7.93
N VAL A 51 3.82 0.01 -8.08
CA VAL A 51 5.08 0.43 -8.67
C VAL A 51 5.99 0.95 -7.56
N GLU A 52 7.19 0.41 -7.47
CA GLU A 52 8.22 0.82 -6.52
C GLU A 52 9.14 1.83 -7.21
N LEU A 53 9.18 3.09 -6.74
CA LEU A 53 10.01 4.15 -7.33
C LEU A 53 11.01 4.70 -6.32
N GLY A 54 12.26 4.86 -6.76
CA GLY A 54 13.29 5.57 -5.98
C GLY A 54 13.67 4.88 -4.67
N LEU A 55 13.46 3.56 -4.60
CA LEU A 55 13.90 2.72 -3.49
C LEU A 55 15.32 2.21 -3.77
N GLU A 56 15.59 0.91 -3.62
CA GLU A 56 16.93 0.37 -3.75
C GLU A 56 17.45 0.45 -5.20
N GLY A 57 18.67 0.98 -5.38
CA GLY A 57 19.35 1.02 -6.69
C GLY A 57 18.71 1.90 -7.76
N GLY A 58 17.64 2.65 -7.44
CA GLY A 58 16.91 3.48 -8.41
C GLY A 58 16.11 2.67 -9.44
N ASN A 59 15.98 1.35 -9.26
CA ASN A 59 15.25 0.49 -10.17
C ASN A 59 13.73 0.66 -9.98
N VAL A 60 13.00 0.49 -11.09
CA VAL A 60 11.53 0.50 -11.09
C VAL A 60 11.03 -0.93 -11.12
N HIS A 61 10.42 -1.37 -10.02
CA HIS A 61 9.79 -2.69 -9.92
C HIS A 61 8.27 -2.57 -9.91
N GLN A 62 7.60 -3.63 -10.40
CA GLN A 62 6.15 -3.71 -10.43
C GLN A 62 5.68 -5.02 -9.79
N SER A 63 4.69 -4.92 -8.92
CA SER A 63 4.08 -6.06 -8.23
C SER A 63 2.58 -6.06 -8.43
N THR A 64 2.00 -7.23 -8.71
CA THR A 64 0.56 -7.43 -8.53
C THR A 64 0.28 -7.64 -7.04
N MET A 65 -0.71 -6.97 -6.47
CA MET A 65 -1.08 -7.10 -5.07
C MET A 65 -2.60 -7.17 -4.90
N ARG A 66 -3.04 -7.55 -3.71
CA ARG A 66 -4.45 -7.48 -3.32
C ARG A 66 -4.68 -6.34 -2.35
N LEU A 67 -5.58 -5.44 -2.72
CA LEU A 67 -6.06 -4.36 -1.86
C LEU A 67 -7.34 -4.80 -1.14
N ARG A 68 -7.32 -4.70 0.18
CA ARG A 68 -8.44 -5.02 1.08
C ARG A 68 -8.88 -3.78 1.84
N ARG A 69 -10.15 -3.73 2.24
CA ARG A 69 -10.65 -2.78 3.23
C ARG A 69 -10.82 -3.52 4.55
N TRP A 70 -10.14 -3.05 5.58
CA TRP A 70 -10.27 -3.56 6.94
C TRP A 70 -10.94 -2.52 7.82
N GLN A 71 -11.85 -2.96 8.67
CA GLN A 71 -12.53 -2.08 9.62
C GLN A 71 -12.32 -2.63 11.04
N ILE A 72 -11.41 -1.98 11.77
CA ILE A 72 -11.15 -2.31 13.17
C ILE A 72 -11.85 -1.24 14.01
N ASN A 73 -12.92 -1.64 14.71
CA ASN A 73 -13.78 -0.73 15.46
C ASN A 73 -14.31 0.42 14.57
N SER A 74 -13.99 1.66 14.93
CA SER A 74 -14.35 2.87 14.18
C SER A 74 -13.30 3.27 13.12
N THR A 75 -12.17 2.55 13.03
CA THR A 75 -11.07 2.90 12.11
C THR A 75 -11.09 2.02 10.88
N VAL A 76 -11.12 2.66 9.71
CA VAL A 76 -11.01 1.99 8.41
C VAL A 76 -9.60 2.14 7.88
N SER A 77 -9.02 1.04 7.39
CA SER A 77 -7.73 1.02 6.71
C SER A 77 -7.82 0.25 5.41
N TYR A 78 -7.07 0.70 4.40
CA TYR A 78 -6.82 -0.07 3.20
C TYR A 78 -5.51 -0.83 3.33
N VAL A 79 -5.50 -2.11 3.02
CA VAL A 79 -4.35 -2.99 3.27
C VAL A 79 -3.92 -3.67 1.98
N LEU A 80 -2.66 -3.52 1.61
CA LEU A 80 -2.03 -4.28 0.54
C LEU A 80 -1.51 -5.61 1.10
N THR A 81 -1.78 -6.70 0.38
CA THR A 81 -1.45 -8.07 0.80
C THR A 81 -0.93 -8.93 -0.38
N SER A 82 -0.57 -10.18 -0.07
CA SER A 82 -0.13 -11.26 -0.98
C SER A 82 1.30 -11.20 -1.50
N ASN A 83 1.82 -10.04 -1.87
CA ASN A 83 3.19 -9.93 -2.41
C ASN A 83 3.99 -8.81 -1.74
N TRP A 84 3.62 -8.44 -0.51
CA TRP A 84 4.30 -7.35 0.21
C TRP A 84 5.70 -7.77 0.68
N ASN A 85 5.87 -9.03 1.07
CA ASN A 85 7.17 -9.56 1.47
C ASN A 85 8.20 -9.47 0.33
N ASP A 86 7.80 -9.75 -0.90
CA ASP A 86 8.68 -9.59 -2.06
C ASP A 86 9.12 -8.14 -2.28
N VAL A 87 8.24 -7.17 -1.96
CA VAL A 87 8.59 -5.74 -2.00
C VAL A 87 9.63 -5.43 -0.92
N LEU A 88 9.47 -5.96 0.29
CA LEU A 88 10.45 -5.79 1.36
C LEU A 88 11.81 -6.41 1.00
N ASP A 89 11.80 -7.60 0.40
CA ASP A 89 13.03 -8.32 0.03
C ASP A 89 13.80 -7.63 -1.09
N ARG A 90 13.10 -7.09 -2.10
CA ARG A 90 13.73 -6.32 -3.18
C ARG A 90 14.28 -4.97 -2.75
N ASN A 91 13.77 -4.42 -1.65
CA ASN A 91 14.14 -3.09 -1.14
C ASN A 91 14.79 -3.20 0.25
N ALA A 92 15.53 -4.29 0.47
CA ALA A 92 16.12 -4.62 1.75
C ALA A 92 17.15 -3.54 2.14
N GLY A 93 16.90 -2.86 3.26
CA GLY A 93 17.74 -1.76 3.72
C GLY A 93 17.38 -0.39 3.13
N ALA A 94 16.54 -0.32 2.09
CA ALA A 94 15.99 0.92 1.55
C ALA A 94 14.71 1.38 2.26
N LEU A 95 13.92 0.45 2.82
CA LEU A 95 12.77 0.73 3.68
C LEU A 95 13.03 0.29 5.11
N LYS A 96 12.66 1.14 6.07
CA LYS A 96 12.85 0.91 7.52
C LYS A 96 11.60 1.35 8.28
N VAL A 97 11.47 0.84 9.51
CA VAL A 97 10.49 1.36 10.46
C VAL A 97 10.72 2.85 10.66
N ASP A 98 9.65 3.62 10.74
CA ASP A 98 9.61 5.09 10.89
C ASP A 98 9.99 5.92 9.65
N ASP A 99 10.38 5.28 8.54
CA ASP A 99 10.47 5.97 7.25
C ASP A 99 9.11 6.56 6.86
N ILE A 100 9.13 7.71 6.17
CA ILE A 100 7.94 8.32 5.61
C ILE A 100 7.86 7.96 4.12
N VAL A 101 6.73 7.37 3.74
CA VAL A 101 6.40 7.05 2.36
C VAL A 101 5.17 7.83 1.88
N GLN A 102 5.06 7.94 0.57
CA GLN A 102 3.87 8.39 -0.13
C GLN A 102 3.38 7.30 -1.06
N VAL A 103 2.07 7.13 -1.11
CA VAL A 103 1.40 6.25 -2.05
C VAL A 103 0.50 7.09 -2.93
N TYR A 104 0.73 7.03 -4.23
CA TYR A 104 -0.10 7.71 -5.23
C TYR A 104 -0.95 6.69 -5.97
N SER A 105 -2.21 7.03 -6.20
CA SER A 105 -3.10 6.24 -7.07
C SER A 105 -3.20 6.87 -8.45
N PHE A 106 -3.19 6.05 -9.48
CA PHE A 106 -3.53 6.45 -10.84
C PHE A 106 -4.26 5.33 -11.58
N ARG A 107 -4.82 5.65 -12.74
CA ARG A 107 -5.53 4.69 -13.59
C ARG A 107 -4.74 4.43 -14.86
N ARG A 108 -4.61 3.17 -15.21
CA ARG A 108 -4.09 2.72 -16.51
C ARG A 108 -4.95 1.56 -16.98
N ASP A 109 -5.50 1.68 -18.18
CA ASP A 109 -6.44 0.72 -18.77
C ASP A 109 -7.61 0.40 -17.81
N GLN A 110 -8.16 1.46 -17.18
CA GLN A 110 -9.22 1.43 -16.15
C GLN A 110 -8.87 0.71 -14.84
N LYS A 111 -7.71 0.06 -14.74
CA LYS A 111 -7.24 -0.62 -13.53
C LYS A 111 -6.59 0.36 -12.56
N LEU A 112 -6.72 0.10 -11.26
CA LEU A 112 -6.04 0.86 -10.22
C LEU A 112 -4.57 0.48 -10.15
N TRP A 113 -3.72 1.49 -10.27
CA TRP A 113 -2.28 1.38 -10.05
C TRP A 113 -1.89 2.29 -8.90
N LEU A 114 -0.93 1.82 -8.11
CA LEU A 114 -0.35 2.50 -6.97
C LEU A 114 1.13 2.71 -7.22
N VAL A 115 1.67 3.81 -6.73
CA VAL A 115 3.10 4.10 -6.74
C VAL A 115 3.55 4.33 -5.30
N LEU A 116 4.53 3.56 -4.84
CA LEU A 116 5.18 3.72 -3.54
C LEU A 116 6.48 4.50 -3.74
N LEU A 117 6.59 5.62 -3.03
CA LEU A 117 7.82 6.41 -2.94
C LEU A 117 8.22 6.59 -1.48
N LYS A 118 9.51 6.38 -1.17
CA LYS A 118 10.08 6.88 0.08
C LYS A 118 10.37 8.37 -0.07
N VAL A 119 9.91 9.16 0.90
CA VAL A 119 10.08 10.63 0.89
C VAL A 119 10.99 11.13 2.00
N ARG A 120 11.14 10.38 3.10
CA ARG A 120 12.05 10.71 4.19
C ARG A 120 12.49 9.45 4.91
N ASP A 121 13.77 9.39 5.29
CA ASP A 121 14.30 8.36 6.17
C ASP A 121 13.82 8.57 7.62
N ALA A 122 13.75 7.50 8.40
CA ALA A 122 13.72 7.57 9.85
C ALA A 122 14.96 8.34 10.35
N ASP A 123 14.75 9.38 11.16
CA ASP A 123 15.79 10.18 11.82
C ASP A 123 16.70 11.08 10.94
N ARG A 124 16.12 11.80 9.97
CA ARG A 124 16.74 13.00 9.36
C ARG A 124 15.83 14.22 9.38
#